data_AF-A0A5M8PB51-F1
#
_entry.id   AF-A0A5M8PB51-F1
#
_cell.length_a   1.000
_cell.length_b   1.000
_cell.length_c   1.000
_cell.angle_alpha   90.00
_cell.angle_beta   90.00
_cell.angle_gamma   90.00
#
_symmetry.space_group_name_H-M   'P 1'
#
loop_
_entity.id
_entity.type
_entity.pdbx_description
1 polymer ?
#
loop_
_entity_poly.entity_id
_entity_poly.type
_entity_poly.pdbx_seq_one_letter_code
_entity_poly.pdbx_strand_id
1 'polypeptide(L)' 'MNDPKLLAKQAEDLLKEAVLAVLPADKSMLGAAAISRRAGIYREHGQGGINDGIAQGILNLLYDEGKVDKVDGGWKLK' A
#
# COMPACT_ATOMS: atom_id res chain seq x y z
N MET A 1 19.01 18.58 11.44
CA MET A 1 17.90 18.54 10.48
C MET A 1 17.93 17.16 9.85
N ASN A 2 16.83 16.41 9.85
CA ASN A 2 16.83 15.05 9.30
C ASN A 2 17.00 15.09 7.77
N ASP A 3 17.78 14.16 7.20
CA ASP A 3 17.95 14.03 5.75
C ASP A 3 16.59 13.72 5.11
N PRO A 4 16.10 14.56 4.17
CA PRO A 4 14.83 14.32 3.48
C PRO A 4 14.73 12.92 2.86
N LYS A 5 15.83 12.33 2.40
CA LYS A 5 15.84 10.97 1.83
C LYS A 5 15.58 9.91 2.90
N LEU A 6 16.12 10.10 4.10
CA LEU A 6 15.88 9.20 5.23
C LEU A 6 14.42 9.24 5.65
N LEU A 7 13.83 10.44 5.73
CA LEU A 7 12.40 10.59 6.05
C LEU A 7 11.50 9.94 5.00
N ALA A 8 11.83 10.13 3.71
CA ALA A 8 11.10 9.51 2.61
C ALA A 8 11.16 7.98 2.70
N LYS A 9 12.34 7.42 3.00
CA LYS A 9 12.50 5.98 3.15
C LYS A 9 11.71 5.43 4.34
N GLN A 10 11.75 6.10 5.48
CA GLN A 10 10.95 5.72 6.65
C GLN A 10 9.44 5.76 6.36
N ALA A 11 8.97 6.78 5.64
CA ALA A 11 7.57 6.86 5.23
C ALA A 11 7.19 5.71 4.27
N GLU A 12 8.05 5.37 3.31
CA GLU A 12 7.84 4.24 2.41
C GLU A 12 7.73 2.92 3.18
N ASP A 13 8.65 2.66 4.12
CA ASP A 13 8.67 1.42 4.91
C ASP A 13 7.41 1.29 5.77
N LEU A 14 6.97 2.37 6.43
CA LEU A 14 5.73 2.39 7.20
C LEU A 14 4.48 2.17 6.31
N LEU A 15 4.47 2.74 5.11
CA LEU A 15 3.37 2.53 4.16
C LEU A 15 3.34 1.08 3.65
N LYS A 16 4.50 0.46 3.41
CA LYS A 16 4.61 -0.97 3.06
C LYS A 16 4.03 -1.85 4.17
N GLU A 17 4.40 -1.61 5.42
CA GLU A 17 3.87 -2.34 6.57
C GLU A 17 2.35 -2.19 6.69
N ALA A 18 1.83 -0.96 6.57
CA ALA A 18 0.39 -0.70 6.62
C ALA A 18 -0.38 -1.39 5.49
N VAL A 19 0.17 -1.43 4.26
CA VAL A 19 -0.44 -2.14 3.13
C VAL A 19 -0.44 -3.66 3.35
N LEU A 20 0.68 -4.23 3.78
CA LEU A 20 0.77 -5.66 4.05
C LEU A 20 -0.19 -6.11 5.16
N ALA A 21 -0.35 -5.31 6.21
CA ALA A 21 -1.22 -5.62 7.35
C ALA A 21 -2.72 -5.74 6.97
N VAL A 22 -3.14 -5.15 5.85
CA VAL A 22 -4.56 -5.16 5.43
C VAL A 22 -4.85 -6.03 4.23
N LEU A 23 -3.79 -6.58 3.59
CA LEU A 23 -3.95 -7.54 2.52
C LEU A 23 -4.46 -8.87 3.09
N PRO A 24 -5.38 -9.53 2.38
CA PRO A 24 -5.92 -10.80 2.83
C PRO A 24 -4.83 -11.89 2.78
N ALA A 25 -4.81 -12.73 3.82
CA ALA A 25 -3.96 -13.93 3.89
C ALA A 25 -4.60 -15.15 3.23
N ASP A 26 -5.87 -15.06 2.83
CA ASP A 26 -6.58 -16.11 2.12
C ASP A 26 -6.47 -15.93 0.59
N LYS A 27 -7.26 -16.69 -0.18
CA LYS A 27 -7.27 -16.58 -1.65
C LYS A 27 -8.03 -15.35 -2.17
N SER A 28 -8.58 -14.50 -1.30
CA SER A 28 -9.29 -13.29 -1.71
C SER A 28 -8.31 -12.19 -2.17
N MET A 29 -8.85 -11.18 -2.83
CA MET A 29 -8.07 -10.05 -3.34
C MET A 29 -8.74 -8.73 -2.98
N LEU A 30 -7.94 -7.68 -2.89
CA LEU A 30 -8.43 -6.32 -2.69
C LEU A 30 -7.91 -5.39 -3.78
N GLY A 31 -8.77 -4.50 -4.27
CA GLY A 31 -8.35 -3.39 -5.12
C GLY A 31 -7.61 -2.32 -4.32
N ALA A 32 -6.76 -1.53 -4.99
CA ALA A 32 -5.95 -0.48 -4.36
C ALA A 32 -6.80 0.51 -3.52
N ALA A 33 -8.01 0.86 -3.99
CA ALA A 33 -8.92 1.73 -3.26
C ALA A 33 -9.45 1.13 -1.94
N ALA A 34 -9.64 -0.20 -1.89
CA ALA A 34 -10.03 -0.87 -0.66
C ALA A 34 -8.84 -0.96 0.31
N ILE A 35 -7.64 -1.23 -0.21
CA ILE A 35 -6.40 -1.30 0.56
C ILE A 35 -6.09 0.06 1.19
N SER A 36 -6.09 1.14 0.41
CA SER A 36 -5.84 2.51 0.92
C SER A 36 -6.87 2.96 1.97
N ARG A 37 -8.12 2.47 1.91
CA ARG A 37 -9.13 2.69 2.96
C ARG A 37 -8.78 1.94 4.24
N ARG A 38 -8.47 0.64 4.13
CA ARG A 38 -8.17 -0.21 5.29
C ARG A 38 -6.85 0.17 5.96
N ALA A 39 -5.84 0.53 5.17
CA ALA A 39 -4.52 0.95 5.66
C ALA A 39 -4.49 2.37 6.22
N GLY A 40 -5.61 3.12 6.16
CA GLY A 40 -5.70 4.46 6.74
C GLY A 40 -4.88 5.54 6.01
N ILE A 41 -4.46 5.30 4.76
CA ILE A 41 -3.58 6.21 4.01
C ILE A 41 -4.31 7.55 3.79
N TYR A 42 -3.87 8.58 4.53
CA TYR A 42 -4.30 9.99 4.46
C TYR A 42 -5.83 10.20 4.42
N ARG A 43 -6.60 9.37 5.16
CA ARG A 43 -8.08 9.36 5.06
C ARG A 43 -8.78 10.49 5.82
N GLU A 44 -8.15 11.08 6.82
CA GLU A 44 -8.77 12.14 7.64
C GLU A 44 -8.82 13.51 6.96
N HIS A 45 -8.12 13.68 5.82
CA HIS A 45 -7.86 15.01 5.25
C HIS A 45 -8.06 15.14 3.73
N GLY A 46 -8.63 14.14 3.03
CA GLY A 46 -8.82 14.26 1.57
C GLY A 46 -9.69 13.19 0.89
N GLN A 47 -10.22 13.54 -0.28
CA GLN A 47 -10.93 12.60 -1.16
C GLN A 47 -9.94 11.59 -1.79
N GLY A 48 -10.36 10.33 -1.87
CA GLY A 48 -9.48 9.16 -1.95
C GLY A 48 -8.57 8.96 -3.17
N GLY A 49 -8.65 9.78 -4.23
CA GLY A 49 -7.95 9.51 -5.49
C GLY A 49 -6.41 9.45 -5.36
N ILE A 50 -5.80 10.40 -4.64
CA ILE A 50 -4.34 10.39 -4.41
C ILE A 50 -3.94 9.22 -3.50
N ASN A 51 -4.76 8.92 -2.50
CA ASN A 51 -4.49 7.86 -1.52
C ASN A 51 -4.50 6.48 -2.18
N ASP A 52 -5.39 6.28 -3.14
CA ASP A 52 -5.47 5.06 -3.95
C ASP A 52 -4.23 4.94 -4.85
N GLY A 53 -3.75 6.06 -5.40
CA GLY A 53 -2.48 6.13 -6.15
C GLY A 53 -1.24 5.81 -5.31
N ILE A 54 -1.18 6.31 -4.07
CA ILE A 54 -0.11 5.97 -3.12
C ILE A 54 -0.12 4.46 -2.83
N ALA A 55 -1.29 3.89 -2.49
CA ALA A 55 -1.41 2.45 -2.28
C ALA A 55 -0.97 1.66 -3.52
N GLN A 56 -1.35 2.11 -4.72
CA GLN A 56 -0.94 1.48 -5.97
C GLN A 56 0.58 1.51 -6.18
N GLY A 57 1.25 2.62 -5.86
CA GLY A 57 2.71 2.72 -5.92
C GLY A 57 3.41 1.75 -4.96
N ILE A 58 2.94 1.68 -3.71
CA ILE A 58 3.47 0.75 -2.70
C ILE A 58 3.26 -0.71 -3.11
N LEU A 59 2.09 -1.05 -3.67
CA LEU A 59 1.80 -2.40 -4.14
C LEU A 59 2.73 -2.83 -5.28
N ASN A 60 3.10 -1.92 -6.18
CA ASN A 60 4.08 -2.21 -7.22
C ASN A 60 5.48 -2.48 -6.63
N LEU A 61 5.92 -1.69 -5.64
CA LEU A 61 7.19 -1.95 -4.95
C LEU A 61 7.19 -3.31 -4.25
N LEU A 62 6.11 -3.64 -3.54
CA LEU A 62 5.96 -4.93 -2.87
C LEU A 62 5.90 -6.10 -3.86
N TYR A 63 5.37 -5.88 -5.06
CA TYR A 63 5.37 -6.87 -6.14
C TYR A 63 6.78 -7.12 -6.66
N ASP A 64 7.55 -6.06 -6.91
CA ASP A 64 8.96 -6.16 -7.32
C ASP A 64 9.81 -6.87 -6.24
N GLU A 65 9.47 -6.69 -4.97
CA GLU A 65 10.07 -7.39 -3.82
C GLU A 65 9.55 -8.83 -3.62
N GLY A 66 8.56 -9.26 -4.42
CA GLY A 66 7.99 -10.60 -4.37
C GLY A 66 7.12 -10.88 -3.13
N LYS A 67 6.59 -9.85 -2.47
CA LYS A 67 5.75 -9.95 -1.26
C LYS A 67 4.26 -10.12 -1.54
N VAL A 68 3.81 -9.68 -2.71
CA VAL A 68 2.39 -9.69 -3.12
C VAL A 68 2.26 -10.20 -4.54
N ASP A 69 1.11 -10.78 -4.84
CA ASP A 69 0.72 -11.12 -6.21
C ASP A 69 -0.33 -10.14 -6.72
N LYS A 70 -0.19 -9.75 -7.98
CA LYS A 70 -1.25 -9.08 -8.74
C LYS A 70 -2.14 -10.13 -9.39
N VAL A 71 -3.42 -10.08 -9.09
CA VAL A 71 -4.45 -10.97 -9.65
C VAL A 71 -5.49 -10.13 -10.39
N ASP A 72 -6.29 -10.75 -11.24
CA ASP A 72 -7.21 -10.02 -12.11
C ASP A 72 -8.25 -9.25 -11.28
N GLY A 73 -8.10 -7.92 -11.20
CA GLY A 73 -8.94 -7.05 -10.37
C GLY A 73 -8.40 -6.67 -8.98
N GLY A 74 -7.22 -7.14 -8.55
CA GLY A 74 -6.70 -6.78 -7.23
C GLY A 74 -5.34 -7.33 -6.84
N TRP A 75 -5.08 -7.29 -5.53
CA TRP A 75 -3.82 -7.67 -4.90
C TRP A 75 -4.07 -8.60 -3.72
N LYS A 76 -3.13 -9.51 -3.49
CA LYS A 76 -3.14 -10.44 -2.35
C LYS A 76 -1.72 -10.70 -1.85
N LEU A 77 -1.58 -11.23 -0.63
CA LEU A 77 -0.30 -11.75 -0.17
C LEU A 77 0.12 -12.95 -1.01
N LYS A 78 1.43 -13.10 -1.17
CA LYS A 78 2.04 -14.24 -1.83
C LYS A 78 2.15 -15.44 -0.90
#